data_AF-A0A1V6SBW0-F1
#
_entry.id   AF-A0A1V6SBW0-F1
#
_cell.length_a   1.000
_cell.length_b   1.000
_cell.length_c   1.000
_cell.angle_alpha   90.00
_cell.angle_beta   90.00
_cell.angle_gamma   90.00
#
_symmetry.space_group_name_H-M   'P 1'
#
loop_
_entity.id
_entity.type
_entity.pdbx_description
1 polymer ?
#
loop_
_entity_poly.entity_id
_entity_poly.type
_entity_poly.pdbx_seq_one_letter_code
_entity_poly.pdbx_strand_id
1 'polypeptide(L)'
;MPPIRSQSSRNSIEKEGRILLAIQAIQNKEISAIREAARRFQVPESTLRTRLRGITFRAETRANGHKLTQIEEESLQKWILSMDSRGSAPRPSTVREMANLLLEKRGTTPVVSVGKNWVTEFVKRHPLLSSRFSKRYNYERAKCEDPKVIGEWFNLVQKTILQFGIDPDDVYNFDETGFAMGLTATAKVVTRSEYYGRRALLQPGNREWVTVIECINASGWALPLCVIFKGKVFIESWFDGLPEDWRFEVSPNGWTSDEIGLRWLKKLFIPTTSS
;
A
#
# COMPACT_ATOMS: atom_id res chain seq x y z
N MET A 1 6.74 -1.59 -13.40
CA MET A 1 7.63 -1.41 -14.57
C MET A 1 8.89 -0.70 -14.11
N PRO A 2 10.10 -1.23 -14.37
CA PRO A 2 11.31 -0.45 -14.19
C PRO A 2 11.25 0.77 -15.12
N PRO A 3 11.76 1.94 -14.68
CA PRO A 3 11.67 3.16 -15.47
C PRO A 3 12.41 3.00 -16.80
N ILE A 4 11.76 3.41 -17.89
CA ILE A 4 12.34 3.46 -19.23
C ILE A 4 13.51 4.45 -19.17
N ARG A 5 14.73 3.92 -19.21
CA ARG A 5 15.96 4.72 -19.31
C ARG A 5 15.90 5.52 -20.61
N SER A 6 16.01 6.85 -20.53
CA SER A 6 16.07 7.72 -21.71
C SER A 6 17.29 7.39 -22.56
N GLN A 7 17.19 7.55 -23.88
CA GLN A 7 18.26 7.22 -24.84
C GLN A 7 19.58 7.94 -24.51
N SER A 8 19.50 9.15 -23.95
CA SER A 8 20.63 9.92 -23.41
C SER A 8 21.36 9.21 -22.26
N SER A 9 20.63 8.56 -21.34
CA SER A 9 21.24 7.87 -20.20
C SER A 9 21.99 6.59 -20.60
N ARG A 10 21.49 5.84 -21.59
CA ARG A 10 22.17 4.65 -22.15
C ARG A 10 23.49 5.04 -22.84
N ASN A 11 23.46 6.08 -23.68
CA ASN A 11 24.64 6.59 -24.35
C ASN A 11 25.73 7.06 -23.37
N SER A 12 25.33 7.61 -22.21
CA SER A 12 26.27 8.05 -21.17
C SER A 12 26.99 6.88 -20.50
N ILE A 13 26.26 5.80 -20.16
CA ILE A 13 26.81 4.60 -19.52
C ILE A 13 27.73 3.82 -20.47
N GLU A 14 27.35 3.69 -21.74
CA GLU A 14 28.19 3.03 -22.75
C GLU A 14 29.49 3.79 -22.97
N LYS A 15 29.42 5.13 -23.02
CA LYS A 15 30.61 5.98 -23.11
C LYS A 15 31.51 5.81 -21.88
N GLU A 16 30.92 5.68 -20.69
CA GLU A 16 31.65 5.42 -19.45
C GLU A 16 32.39 4.07 -19.49
N GLY A 17 31.71 3.00 -19.92
CA GLY A 17 32.31 1.68 -20.05
C GLY A 17 33.55 1.69 -20.95
N ARG A 18 33.50 2.42 -22.08
CA ARG A 18 34.66 2.56 -22.98
C ARG A 18 35.81 3.32 -22.33
N ILE A 19 35.53 4.32 -21.49
CA ILE A 19 36.56 5.06 -20.77
C ILE A 19 37.24 4.16 -19.72
N LEU A 20 36.47 3.34 -18.98
CA LEU A 20 37.02 2.38 -18.02
C LEU A 20 37.94 1.35 -18.70
N LEU A 21 37.52 0.81 -19.86
CA LEU A 21 38.35 -0.10 -20.66
C LEU A 21 39.64 0.57 -21.14
N ALA A 22 39.56 1.84 -21.56
CA ALA A 22 40.75 2.60 -21.97
C ALA A 22 41.71 2.85 -20.81
N ILE A 23 41.20 3.13 -19.60
CA ILE A 23 42.02 3.26 -18.38
C ILE A 23 42.71 1.94 -18.05
N GLN A 24 41.96 0.82 -18.12
CA GLN A 24 42.49 -0.51 -17.84
C GLN A 24 43.61 -0.90 -18.82
N ALA A 25 43.43 -0.65 -20.12
CA ALA A 25 44.47 -0.90 -21.12
C ALA A 25 45.76 -0.08 -20.89
N ILE A 26 45.63 1.16 -20.40
CA ILE A 26 46.78 2.00 -20.02
C ILE A 26 47.45 1.45 -18.75
N GLN A 27 46.68 1.05 -17.74
CA GLN A 27 47.19 0.48 -16.49
C GLN A 27 47.91 -0.86 -16.72
N ASN A 28 47.37 -1.70 -17.60
CA ASN A 28 47.97 -2.97 -18.02
C ASN A 28 49.21 -2.79 -18.93
N LYS A 29 49.57 -1.55 -19.28
CA LYS A 29 50.65 -1.21 -20.22
C LYS A 29 50.47 -1.79 -21.63
N GLU A 30 49.23 -2.16 -22.01
CA GLU A 30 48.89 -2.58 -23.38
C GLU A 30 48.96 -1.39 -24.35
N ILE A 31 48.68 -0.19 -23.85
CA ILE A 31 48.77 1.07 -24.59
C ILE A 31 49.46 2.11 -23.72
N SER A 32 50.59 2.64 -24.19
CA SER A 32 51.39 3.62 -23.45
C SER A 32 50.96 5.07 -23.72
N ALA A 33 50.39 5.38 -24.89
CA ALA A 33 49.96 6.73 -25.24
C ALA A 33 48.46 6.97 -24.97
N ILE A 34 48.13 7.99 -24.16
CA ILE A 34 46.73 8.36 -23.86
C ILE A 34 45.93 8.68 -25.14
N ARG A 35 46.55 9.37 -26.11
CA ARG A 35 45.94 9.66 -27.42
C ARG A 35 45.61 8.40 -28.21
N GLU A 36 46.44 7.38 -28.10
CA GLU A 36 46.23 6.11 -28.79
C GLU A 36 45.08 5.32 -28.16
N ALA A 37 45.04 5.25 -26.82
CA ALA A 37 43.93 4.65 -26.09
C ALA A 37 42.61 5.38 -26.40
N ALA A 38 42.61 6.71 -26.39
CA ALA A 38 41.43 7.50 -26.73
C ALA A 38 40.87 7.18 -28.13
N ARG A 39 41.75 7.04 -29.12
CA ARG A 39 41.37 6.67 -30.50
C ARG A 39 40.86 5.23 -30.58
N ARG A 40 41.55 4.26 -29.95
CA ARG A 40 41.20 2.83 -30.01
C ARG A 40 39.86 2.54 -29.36
N PHE A 41 39.57 3.19 -28.24
CA PHE A 41 38.32 3.02 -27.50
C PHE A 41 37.24 4.04 -27.91
N GLN A 42 37.50 4.89 -28.91
CA GLN A 42 36.58 5.92 -29.42
C GLN A 42 36.03 6.83 -28.31
N VAL A 43 36.91 7.31 -27.44
CA VAL A 43 36.58 8.24 -26.34
C VAL A 43 37.34 9.56 -26.51
N PRO A 44 36.77 10.71 -26.10
CA PRO A 44 37.50 11.97 -26.12
C PRO A 44 38.73 11.91 -25.21
N GLU A 45 39.90 12.25 -25.77
CA GLU A 45 41.17 12.23 -25.05
C GLU A 45 41.17 13.11 -23.80
N SER A 46 40.52 14.28 -23.88
CA SER A 46 40.35 15.18 -22.75
C SER A 46 39.60 14.51 -21.60
N THR A 47 38.53 13.77 -21.89
CA THR A 47 37.74 13.06 -20.88
C THR A 47 38.54 11.92 -20.26
N LEU A 48 39.26 11.13 -21.07
CA LEU A 48 40.13 10.06 -20.59
C LEU A 48 41.24 10.60 -19.66
N ARG A 49 41.89 11.70 -20.05
CA ARG A 49 42.90 12.38 -19.23
C ARG A 49 42.32 12.88 -17.89
N THR A 50 41.12 13.43 -17.91
CA THR A 50 40.40 13.85 -16.71
C THR A 50 40.09 12.69 -15.77
N ARG A 51 39.71 11.52 -16.31
CA ARG A 51 39.48 10.31 -15.52
C ARG A 51 40.76 9.71 -14.93
N LEU A 52 41.85 9.70 -15.69
CA LEU A 52 43.17 9.28 -15.19
C LEU A 52 43.68 10.16 -14.05
N ARG A 53 43.24 11.43 -13.99
CA ARG A 53 43.53 12.34 -12.85
C ARG A 53 42.63 12.09 -11.63
N GLY A 54 41.79 11.07 -11.63
CA GLY A 54 40.96 10.66 -10.49
C GLY A 54 39.58 11.29 -10.41
N ILE A 55 39.14 12.05 -11.43
CA ILE A 55 37.77 12.57 -11.47
C ILE A 55 36.81 11.43 -11.80
N THR A 56 35.78 11.21 -10.97
CA THR A 56 34.84 10.09 -11.11
C THR A 56 33.67 10.40 -12.05
N PHE A 57 32.89 9.38 -12.39
CA PHE A 57 31.75 9.53 -13.28
C PHE A 57 30.65 10.31 -12.58
N ARG A 58 30.22 11.42 -13.18
CA ARG A 58 29.24 12.31 -12.57
C ARG A 58 27.93 11.61 -12.18
N ALA A 59 27.53 10.54 -12.87
CA ALA A 59 26.34 9.77 -12.51
C ALA A 59 26.54 8.90 -11.25
N GLU A 60 27.79 8.54 -10.94
CA GLU A 60 28.20 7.81 -9.74
C GLU A 60 28.64 8.75 -8.61
N THR A 61 29.02 9.98 -8.94
CA THR A 61 29.37 11.00 -7.95
C THR A 61 28.10 11.54 -7.27
N ARG A 62 28.12 11.59 -5.93
CA ARG A 62 27.08 12.27 -5.14
C ARG A 62 27.01 13.75 -5.56
N ALA A 63 25.82 14.24 -5.89
CA ALA A 63 25.62 15.64 -6.24
C ALA A 63 26.05 16.57 -5.10
N ASN A 64 26.67 17.71 -5.43
CA ASN A 64 27.03 18.74 -4.47
C ASN A 64 25.79 19.33 -3.78
N GLY A 65 25.94 19.85 -2.55
CA GLY A 65 24.88 20.57 -1.83
C GLY A 65 24.02 19.72 -0.88
N HIS A 66 24.44 18.51 -0.53
CA HIS A 66 23.80 17.76 0.56
C HIS A 66 24.18 18.38 1.91
N LYS A 67 23.18 18.61 2.77
CA LYS A 67 23.39 19.15 4.13
C LYS A 67 23.97 18.08 5.07
N LEU A 68 23.50 16.84 4.94
CA LEU A 68 24.02 15.69 5.69
C LEU A 68 25.14 14.97 4.92
N THR A 69 26.10 14.41 5.65
CA THR A 69 27.09 13.48 5.08
C THR A 69 26.41 12.15 4.72
N GLN A 70 27.11 11.33 3.94
CA GLN A 70 26.61 10.00 3.59
C GLN A 70 26.39 9.14 4.85
N ILE A 71 27.32 9.18 5.79
CA ILE A 71 27.25 8.43 7.06
C ILE A 71 26.04 8.85 7.90
N GLU A 72 25.71 10.15 7.91
CA GLU A 72 24.54 10.66 8.62
C GLU A 72 23.23 10.24 7.97
N GLU A 73 23.14 10.30 6.62
CA GLU A 73 21.95 9.82 5.91
C GLU A 73 21.75 8.30 6.12
N GLU A 74 22.83 7.52 6.09
CA GLU A 74 22.81 6.07 6.38
C GLU A 74 22.39 5.79 7.83
N SER A 75 22.87 6.58 8.79
CA SER A 75 22.50 6.45 10.21
C SER A 75 21.03 6.81 10.43
N LEU A 76 20.55 7.85 9.77
CA LEU A 76 19.14 8.24 9.80
C LEU A 76 18.26 7.16 9.16
N GLN A 77 18.68 6.54 8.05
CA GLN A 77 17.98 5.42 7.44
C GLN A 77 17.89 4.23 8.42
N LYS A 78 19.00 3.84 9.06
CA LYS A 78 19.02 2.75 10.06
C LYS A 78 18.10 3.06 11.25
N TRP A 79 18.09 4.30 11.71
CA TRP A 79 17.19 4.74 12.77
C TRP A 79 15.71 4.60 12.37
N ILE A 80 15.34 5.01 11.15
CA ILE A 80 13.97 4.84 10.63
C ILE A 80 13.57 3.36 10.58
N LEU A 81 14.44 2.49 10.05
CA LEU A 81 14.17 1.05 9.96
C LEU A 81 14.02 0.40 11.35
N SER A 82 14.83 0.83 12.33
CA SER A 82 14.71 0.35 13.72
C SER A 82 13.43 0.84 14.42
N MET A 83 12.92 2.02 14.08
CA MET A 83 11.63 2.50 14.58
C MET A 83 10.49 1.65 14.00
N ASP A 84 10.53 1.40 12.70
CA ASP A 84 9.54 0.60 11.98
C ASP A 84 9.46 -0.84 12.51
N SER A 85 10.61 -1.50 12.73
CA SER A 85 10.66 -2.86 13.28
C SER A 85 10.07 -2.99 14.69
N ARG A 86 9.96 -1.87 15.43
CA ARG A 86 9.35 -1.81 16.77
C ARG A 86 7.89 -1.35 16.73
N GLY A 87 7.28 -1.29 15.55
CA GLY A 87 5.89 -0.85 15.37
C GLY A 87 5.69 0.66 15.49
N SER A 88 6.76 1.45 15.51
CA SER A 88 6.68 2.92 15.53
C SER A 88 6.71 3.48 14.12
N ALA A 89 5.78 4.37 13.80
CA ALA A 89 5.69 5.01 12.47
C ALA A 89 6.21 6.47 12.53
N PRO A 90 7.52 6.72 12.28
CA PRO A 90 8.06 8.07 12.30
C PRO A 90 7.43 8.92 11.19
N ARG A 91 6.86 10.07 11.57
CA ARG A 91 6.26 11.00 10.61
C ARG A 91 7.35 11.74 9.84
N PRO A 92 7.05 12.25 8.63
CA PRO A 92 8.00 13.10 7.90
C PRO A 92 8.53 14.28 8.72
N SER A 93 7.70 14.87 9.60
CA SER A 93 8.13 15.93 10.52
C SER A 93 9.21 15.45 11.49
N THR A 94 9.03 14.26 12.08
CA THR A 94 9.99 13.66 13.02
C THR A 94 11.31 13.32 12.34
N VAL A 95 11.26 12.81 11.10
CA VAL A 95 12.48 12.55 10.31
C VAL A 95 13.22 13.86 10.02
N ARG A 96 12.49 14.94 9.73
CA ARG A 96 13.06 16.28 9.53
C ARG A 96 13.71 16.83 10.80
N GLU A 97 13.04 16.67 11.94
CA GLU A 97 13.56 17.07 13.26
C GLU A 97 14.83 16.31 13.61
N MET A 98 14.86 14.99 13.38
CA MET A 98 16.05 14.18 13.60
C MET A 98 17.22 14.64 12.69
N ALA A 99 16.95 14.94 11.43
CA ALA A 99 17.97 15.48 10.53
C ALA A 99 18.52 16.84 11.00
N ASN A 100 17.65 17.73 11.50
CA ASN A 100 18.07 19.01 12.07
C ASN A 100 18.88 18.82 13.36
N LEU A 101 18.51 17.85 14.21
CA LEU A 101 19.24 17.52 15.43
C LEU A 101 20.68 17.06 15.11
N LEU A 102 20.84 16.24 14.07
CA LEU A 102 22.17 15.82 13.60
C LEU A 102 23.01 17.02 13.14
N LEU A 103 22.41 17.96 12.39
CA LEU A 103 23.08 19.18 11.92
C LEU A 103 23.45 20.12 13.08
N GLU A 104 22.58 20.26 14.07
CA GLU A 104 22.84 21.07 15.26
C GLU A 104 24.01 20.50 16.07
N LYS A 105 24.04 19.18 16.28
CA LYS A 105 25.13 18.50 17.00
C LYS A 105 26.47 18.55 16.29
N ARG A 106 26.49 18.78 14.97
CA ARG A 106 27.72 19.02 14.21
C ARG A 106 28.37 20.37 14.56
N GLY A 107 27.62 21.32 15.13
CA GLY A 107 28.18 22.60 15.60
C GLY A 107 28.64 23.53 14.48
N THR A 108 28.01 23.49 13.31
CA THR A 108 28.37 24.38 12.18
C THR A 108 27.71 25.75 12.35
N THR A 109 28.50 26.82 12.22
CA THR A 109 28.02 28.21 12.24
C THR A 109 27.99 28.75 10.81
N PRO A 110 26.86 29.26 10.28
CA PRO A 110 25.54 29.36 10.90
C PRO A 110 24.81 28.01 10.95
N VAL A 111 23.82 27.89 11.86
CA VAL A 111 22.99 26.69 12.02
C VAL A 111 22.27 26.38 10.71
N VAL A 112 22.65 25.29 10.06
CA VAL A 112 22.02 24.83 8.82
C VAL A 112 20.83 23.95 9.16
N SER A 113 19.63 24.31 8.70
CA SER A 113 18.43 23.47 8.81
C SER A 113 18.04 22.86 7.47
N VAL A 114 17.38 21.70 7.46
CA VAL A 114 16.89 21.08 6.23
C VAL A 114 15.60 21.75 5.72
N GLY A 115 15.43 21.81 4.40
CA GLY A 115 14.27 22.45 3.77
C GLY A 115 12.97 21.64 3.88
N LYS A 116 11.82 22.27 3.56
CA LYS A 116 10.48 21.64 3.61
C LYS A 116 10.39 20.33 2.80
N ASN A 117 10.99 20.30 1.62
CA ASN A 117 10.94 19.15 0.71
C ASN A 117 12.06 18.12 0.94
N TRP A 118 12.95 18.36 1.90
CA TRP A 118 14.15 17.54 2.09
C TRP A 118 13.81 16.09 2.42
N VAL A 119 12.80 15.83 3.26
CA VAL A 119 12.41 14.46 3.63
C VAL A 119 11.87 13.69 2.42
N THR A 120 11.09 14.34 1.57
CA THR A 120 10.57 13.74 0.33
C THR A 120 11.71 13.29 -0.58
N GLU A 121 12.71 14.15 -0.77
CA GLU A 121 13.89 13.82 -1.57
C GLU A 121 14.81 12.81 -0.87
N PHE A 122 14.92 12.85 0.46
CA PHE A 122 15.63 11.84 1.24
C PHE A 122 15.02 10.45 1.04
N VAL A 123 13.70 10.31 1.15
CA VAL A 123 13.00 9.03 0.91
C VAL A 123 13.15 8.57 -0.54
N LYS A 124 13.00 9.46 -1.54
CA LYS A 124 13.17 9.09 -2.95
C LYS A 124 14.56 8.52 -3.28
N ARG A 125 15.60 8.98 -2.58
CA ARG A 125 17.00 8.57 -2.83
C ARG A 125 17.38 7.29 -2.07
N HIS A 126 16.59 6.88 -1.08
CA HIS A 126 16.84 5.69 -0.27
C HIS A 126 15.81 4.61 -0.61
N PRO A 127 16.14 3.62 -1.48
CA PRO A 127 15.16 2.66 -1.99
C PRO A 127 14.55 1.74 -0.93
N LEU A 128 15.18 1.62 0.25
CA LEU A 128 14.65 0.88 1.40
C LEU A 128 13.52 1.64 2.12
N LEU A 129 13.34 2.92 1.84
CA LEU A 129 12.34 3.76 2.50
C LEU A 129 11.21 4.09 1.54
N SER A 130 9.98 4.07 2.06
CA SER A 130 8.82 4.54 1.31
C SER A 130 7.83 5.24 2.22
N SER A 131 7.15 6.27 1.72
CA SER A 131 6.06 6.93 2.43
C SER A 131 4.75 6.20 2.14
N ARG A 132 4.04 5.80 3.20
CA ARG A 132 2.75 5.12 3.15
C ARG A 132 1.76 5.81 4.09
N PHE A 133 0.47 5.77 3.74
CA PHE A 133 -0.58 6.19 4.66
C PHE A 133 -0.79 5.09 5.70
N SER A 134 -0.85 5.48 6.97
CA SER A 134 -1.24 4.55 8.03
C SER A 134 -2.72 4.21 7.92
N LYS A 135 -3.06 2.96 8.24
CA LYS A 135 -4.46 2.54 8.43
C LYS A 135 -4.82 2.76 9.90
N ARG A 136 -6.04 3.21 10.16
CA ARG A 136 -6.61 3.16 11.51
C ARG A 136 -6.81 1.70 11.86
N TYR A 137 -6.27 1.28 12.98
CA TYR A 137 -6.40 -0.07 13.49
C TYR A 137 -6.94 0.03 14.90
N ASN A 138 -8.05 -0.65 15.17
CA ASN A 138 -8.75 -0.53 16.44
C ASN A 138 -7.91 -1.19 17.54
N TYR A 139 -7.66 -0.45 18.62
CA TYR A 139 -6.87 -0.91 19.77
C TYR A 139 -7.49 -2.14 20.45
N GLU A 140 -8.81 -2.23 20.53
CA GLU A 140 -9.49 -3.39 21.10
C GLU A 140 -9.28 -4.64 20.23
N ARG A 141 -9.32 -4.48 18.89
CA ARG A 141 -8.97 -5.56 17.97
C ARG A 141 -7.52 -6.01 18.15
N ALA A 142 -6.59 -5.05 18.27
CA ALA A 142 -5.18 -5.33 18.53
C ALA A 142 -4.95 -6.15 19.82
N LYS A 143 -5.78 -5.94 20.85
CA LYS A 143 -5.72 -6.70 22.10
C LYS A 143 -6.27 -8.12 21.98
N CYS A 144 -7.29 -8.30 21.16
CA CYS A 144 -7.93 -9.61 20.95
C CYS A 144 -7.19 -10.47 19.91
N GLU A 145 -6.34 -9.87 19.07
CA GLU A 145 -5.53 -10.56 18.07
C GLU A 145 -4.20 -11.09 18.63
N ASP A 146 -4.26 -11.92 19.68
CA ASP A 146 -3.08 -12.67 20.14
C ASP A 146 -2.75 -13.78 19.12
N PRO A 147 -1.60 -13.71 18.42
CA PRO A 147 -1.23 -14.69 17.41
C PRO A 147 -1.22 -16.13 17.93
N LYS A 148 -0.91 -16.32 19.21
CA LYS A 148 -0.87 -17.64 19.83
C LYS A 148 -2.28 -18.20 20.00
N VAL A 149 -3.20 -17.40 20.56
CA VAL A 149 -4.61 -17.79 20.76
C VAL A 149 -5.28 -18.06 19.41
N ILE A 150 -5.06 -17.19 18.43
CA ILE A 150 -5.59 -17.36 17.07
C ILE A 150 -5.03 -18.64 16.43
N GLY A 151 -3.70 -18.86 16.53
CA GLY A 151 -3.05 -20.04 15.98
C GLY A 151 -3.56 -21.34 16.61
N GLU A 152 -3.72 -21.37 17.93
CA GLU A 152 -4.27 -22.53 18.65
C GLU A 152 -5.71 -22.82 18.23
N TRP A 153 -6.54 -21.78 18.06
CA TRP A 153 -7.91 -21.93 17.58
C TRP A 153 -7.97 -22.52 16.16
N PHE A 154 -7.21 -21.98 15.21
CA PHE A 154 -7.18 -22.50 13.83
C PHE A 154 -6.67 -23.95 13.77
N ASN A 155 -5.65 -24.28 14.58
CA ASN A 155 -5.16 -25.65 14.69
C ASN A 155 -6.23 -26.61 15.22
N LEU A 156 -7.02 -26.18 16.20
CA LEU A 156 -8.13 -26.97 16.73
C LEU A 156 -9.22 -27.17 15.67
N VAL A 157 -9.62 -26.11 14.97
CA VAL A 157 -10.60 -26.20 13.87
C VAL A 157 -10.13 -27.18 12.80
N GLN A 158 -8.87 -27.08 12.35
CA GLN A 158 -8.31 -27.97 11.35
C GLN A 158 -8.31 -29.44 11.81
N LYS A 159 -7.93 -29.70 13.08
CA LYS A 159 -7.97 -31.06 13.65
C LYS A 159 -9.39 -31.61 13.67
N THR A 160 -10.37 -30.81 14.06
CA THR A 160 -11.79 -31.19 14.09
C THR A 160 -12.29 -31.53 12.67
N ILE A 161 -12.00 -30.68 11.68
CA ILE A 161 -12.36 -30.92 10.28
C ILE A 161 -11.81 -32.28 9.80
N LEU A 162 -10.53 -32.54 10.07
CA LEU A 162 -9.89 -33.80 9.69
C LEU A 162 -10.45 -35.01 10.45
N GLN A 163 -10.72 -34.87 11.75
CA GLN A 163 -11.22 -35.95 12.59
C GLN A 163 -12.61 -36.41 12.19
N PHE A 164 -13.49 -35.47 11.85
CA PHE A 164 -14.89 -35.76 11.49
C PHE A 164 -15.10 -35.86 9.97
N GLY A 165 -14.05 -35.62 9.17
CA GLY A 165 -14.14 -35.66 7.71
C GLY A 165 -15.12 -34.62 7.16
N ILE A 166 -15.15 -33.42 7.74
CA ILE A 166 -16.05 -32.33 7.30
C ILE A 166 -15.58 -31.85 5.94
N ASP A 167 -16.47 -31.93 4.94
CA ASP A 167 -16.16 -31.46 3.58
C ASP A 167 -16.16 -29.92 3.53
N PRO A 168 -15.30 -29.26 2.75
CA PRO A 168 -15.41 -27.83 2.48
C PRO A 168 -16.80 -27.38 2.02
N ASP A 169 -17.57 -28.24 1.34
CA ASP A 169 -18.95 -27.98 0.96
C ASP A 169 -19.89 -27.81 2.15
N ASP A 170 -19.54 -28.36 3.31
CA ASP A 170 -20.29 -28.30 4.57
C ASP A 170 -19.85 -27.14 5.50
N VAL A 171 -18.83 -26.37 5.11
CA VAL A 171 -18.32 -25.25 5.90
C VAL A 171 -18.87 -23.94 5.35
N TYR A 172 -19.77 -23.30 6.09
CA TYR A 172 -20.43 -22.07 5.68
C TYR A 172 -19.97 -20.86 6.51
N ASN A 173 -19.67 -19.76 5.81
CA ASN A 173 -19.52 -18.46 6.45
C ASN A 173 -20.85 -17.71 6.36
N PHE A 174 -21.34 -17.24 7.50
CA PHE A 174 -22.50 -16.35 7.62
C PHE A 174 -21.98 -14.96 7.94
N ASP A 175 -22.35 -13.96 7.15
CA ASP A 175 -21.97 -12.57 7.41
C ASP A 175 -23.12 -11.59 7.11
N GLU A 176 -23.05 -10.43 7.76
CA GLU A 176 -24.03 -9.35 7.62
C GLU A 176 -23.38 -8.13 6.96
N THR A 177 -24.00 -7.62 5.91
CA THR A 177 -23.60 -6.36 5.28
C THR A 177 -24.73 -5.34 5.31
N GLY A 178 -24.39 -4.10 5.65
CA GLY A 178 -25.33 -2.98 5.72
C GLY A 178 -25.18 -2.07 4.51
N PHE A 179 -26.26 -1.85 3.78
CA PHE A 179 -26.36 -0.89 2.69
C PHE A 179 -27.08 0.37 3.16
N ALA A 180 -26.37 1.48 3.16
CA ALA A 180 -26.95 2.76 3.52
C ALA A 180 -27.59 3.43 2.30
N MET A 181 -28.92 3.43 2.26
CA MET A 181 -29.69 4.05 1.18
C MET A 181 -29.52 5.57 1.22
N GLY A 182 -29.34 6.19 0.05
CA GLY A 182 -29.19 7.65 -0.07
C GLY A 182 -27.80 8.21 0.29
N LEU A 183 -26.88 7.40 0.82
CA LEU A 183 -25.51 7.82 1.09
C LEU A 183 -24.65 7.69 -0.17
N THR A 184 -24.45 8.80 -0.88
CA THR A 184 -23.54 8.85 -2.01
C THR A 184 -22.09 8.76 -1.53
N ALA A 185 -21.36 7.73 -1.95
CA ALA A 185 -19.92 7.67 -1.74
C ALA A 185 -19.21 8.85 -2.41
N THR A 186 -17.98 9.17 -1.98
CA THR A 186 -17.18 10.20 -2.66
C THR A 186 -16.87 9.75 -4.08
N ALA A 187 -17.56 10.33 -5.06
CA ALA A 187 -17.34 10.06 -6.48
C ALA A 187 -16.42 11.12 -7.10
N LYS A 188 -15.61 10.69 -8.08
CA LYS A 188 -14.85 11.62 -8.92
C LYS A 188 -15.81 12.28 -9.91
N VAL A 189 -16.08 13.57 -9.72
CA VAL A 189 -16.93 14.35 -10.61
C VAL A 189 -16.08 15.21 -11.56
N VAL A 190 -16.56 15.41 -12.78
CA VAL A 190 -16.02 16.41 -13.70
C VAL A 190 -16.70 17.74 -13.39
N THR A 191 -15.92 18.77 -13.06
CA THR A 191 -16.41 20.11 -12.69
C THR A 191 -15.51 21.18 -13.30
N ARG A 192 -16.02 22.42 -13.39
CA ARG A 192 -15.27 23.63 -13.74
C ARG A 192 -13.97 23.72 -12.94
N SER A 193 -12.87 24.04 -13.64
CA SER A 193 -11.51 24.15 -13.11
C SER A 193 -11.32 25.26 -12.06
N GLU A 194 -12.14 26.31 -12.14
CA GLU A 194 -12.09 27.49 -11.26
C GLU A 194 -12.70 27.25 -9.87
N TYR A 195 -13.38 26.11 -9.68
CA TYR A 195 -14.02 25.81 -8.40
C TYR A 195 -13.01 25.30 -7.38
N TYR A 196 -12.86 26.01 -6.28
CA TYR A 196 -12.00 25.60 -5.18
C TYR A 196 -12.77 24.70 -4.19
N GLY A 197 -12.38 23.43 -4.09
CA GLY A 197 -12.95 22.47 -3.14
C GLY A 197 -13.70 21.31 -3.78
N ARG A 198 -14.31 20.45 -2.94
CA ARG A 198 -15.09 19.30 -3.38
C ARG A 198 -16.52 19.72 -3.68
N ARG A 199 -17.07 19.33 -4.83
CA ARG A 199 -18.49 19.55 -5.12
C ARG A 199 -19.36 18.76 -4.15
N ALA A 200 -20.35 19.42 -3.57
CA ALA A 200 -21.42 18.74 -2.85
C ALA A 200 -22.36 18.09 -3.88
N LEU A 201 -22.56 16.78 -3.76
CA LEU A 201 -23.67 16.10 -4.41
C LEU A 201 -24.86 16.14 -3.45
N LEU A 202 -26.03 16.47 -3.97
CA LEU A 202 -27.29 16.39 -3.20
C LEU A 202 -27.52 14.94 -2.80
N GLN A 203 -27.41 14.67 -1.51
CA GLN A 203 -27.80 13.39 -0.95
C GLN A 203 -29.31 13.42 -0.74
N PRO A 204 -30.06 12.41 -1.22
CA PRO A 204 -31.42 12.20 -0.76
C PRO A 204 -31.39 12.13 0.77
N GLY A 205 -32.23 12.91 1.45
CA GLY A 205 -32.23 12.98 2.91
C GLY A 205 -32.62 11.67 3.62
N ASN A 206 -33.03 10.64 2.86
CA ASN A 206 -33.25 9.31 3.39
C ASN A 206 -31.90 8.64 3.70
N ARG A 207 -31.71 8.19 4.95
CA ARG A 207 -30.52 7.50 5.46
C ARG A 207 -30.88 6.13 6.03
N GLU A 208 -31.92 5.52 5.48
CA GLU A 208 -32.33 4.18 5.89
C GLU A 208 -31.26 3.15 5.54
N TRP A 209 -31.10 2.18 6.43
CA TRP A 209 -30.22 1.05 6.24
C TRP A 209 -31.04 -0.15 5.77
N VAL A 210 -30.51 -0.87 4.80
CA VAL A 210 -30.95 -2.19 4.40
C VAL A 210 -29.85 -3.15 4.80
N THR A 211 -30.17 -4.11 5.66
CA THR A 211 -29.24 -5.16 6.03
C THR A 211 -29.43 -6.33 5.06
N VAL A 212 -28.33 -6.96 4.66
CA VAL A 212 -28.34 -8.21 3.89
C VAL A 212 -27.52 -9.24 4.64
N ILE A 213 -28.11 -10.41 4.82
CA ILE A 213 -27.43 -11.60 5.28
C ILE A 213 -26.95 -12.36 4.05
N GLU A 214 -25.64 -12.60 4.00
CA GLU A 214 -24.96 -13.35 2.94
C GLU A 214 -24.37 -14.63 3.54
N CYS A 215 -24.43 -15.74 2.78
CA CYS A 215 -23.86 -16.99 3.22
C CYS A 215 -23.21 -17.73 2.05
N ILE A 216 -21.96 -18.15 2.23
CA ILE A 216 -21.14 -18.80 1.19
C ILE A 216 -20.42 -19.99 1.81
N ASN A 217 -20.40 -21.13 1.11
CA ASN A 217 -19.62 -22.30 1.54
C ASN A 217 -18.13 -22.18 1.19
N ALA A 218 -17.27 -23.01 1.78
CA ALA A 218 -15.83 -22.91 1.55
C ALA A 218 -15.41 -23.28 0.10
N SER A 219 -16.27 -23.95 -0.65
CA SER A 219 -16.10 -24.24 -2.08
C SER A 219 -16.54 -23.09 -3.01
N GLY A 220 -17.16 -22.04 -2.47
CA GLY A 220 -17.55 -20.84 -3.21
C GLY A 220 -19.00 -20.80 -3.71
N TRP A 221 -19.85 -21.73 -3.28
CA TRP A 221 -21.29 -21.66 -3.54
C TRP A 221 -21.97 -20.67 -2.60
N ALA A 222 -22.58 -19.64 -3.19
CA ALA A 222 -23.34 -18.63 -2.46
C ALA A 222 -24.82 -19.03 -2.37
N LEU A 223 -25.36 -18.97 -1.15
CA LEU A 223 -26.78 -19.14 -0.90
C LEU A 223 -27.55 -17.90 -1.38
N PRO A 224 -28.87 -18.05 -1.62
CA PRO A 224 -29.74 -16.90 -1.85
C PRO A 224 -29.68 -15.91 -0.68
N LEU A 225 -29.88 -14.64 -1.00
CA LEU A 225 -29.74 -13.55 -0.03
C LEU A 225 -30.96 -13.46 0.89
N CYS A 226 -30.74 -13.02 2.13
CA CYS A 226 -31.82 -12.58 3.00
C CYS A 226 -31.70 -11.08 3.27
N VAL A 227 -32.60 -10.30 2.69
CA VAL A 227 -32.64 -8.84 2.76
C VAL A 227 -33.60 -8.41 3.86
N ILE A 228 -33.13 -7.57 4.76
CA ILE A 228 -33.88 -7.03 5.90
C ILE A 228 -34.12 -5.55 5.66
N PHE A 229 -35.39 -5.19 5.48
CA PHE A 229 -35.81 -3.79 5.37
C PHE A 229 -36.23 -3.25 6.72
N LYS A 230 -35.93 -1.96 6.96
CA LYS A 230 -36.53 -1.24 8.07
C LYS A 230 -38.02 -1.04 7.80
N GLY A 231 -38.88 -1.62 8.64
CA GLY A 231 -40.32 -1.52 8.45
C GLY A 231 -41.13 -2.45 9.34
N LYS A 232 -42.45 -2.43 9.14
CA LYS A 232 -43.39 -3.35 9.81
C LYS A 232 -43.95 -4.42 8.88
N VAL A 233 -44.08 -4.09 7.60
CA VAL A 233 -44.65 -4.96 6.58
C VAL A 233 -43.81 -4.82 5.32
N PHE A 234 -43.47 -5.94 4.71
CA PHE A 234 -42.89 -5.98 3.38
C PHE A 234 -44.02 -6.00 2.35
N ILE A 235 -44.03 -5.04 1.43
CA ILE A 235 -45.02 -4.96 0.35
C ILE A 235 -44.29 -5.31 -0.94
N GLU A 236 -44.45 -6.56 -1.39
CA GLU A 236 -43.74 -7.11 -2.54
C GLU A 236 -44.06 -6.35 -3.85
N SER A 237 -45.28 -5.84 -3.98
CA SER A 237 -45.73 -5.08 -5.17
C SER A 237 -45.00 -3.74 -5.39
N TRP A 238 -44.09 -3.34 -4.50
CA TRP A 238 -43.25 -2.16 -4.68
C TRP A 238 -41.96 -2.45 -5.45
N PHE A 239 -41.70 -3.72 -5.78
CA PHE A 239 -40.49 -4.15 -6.43
C PHE A 239 -40.83 -4.92 -7.72
N ASP A 240 -40.06 -4.67 -8.77
CA ASP A 240 -40.16 -5.38 -10.04
C ASP A 240 -38.97 -6.32 -10.20
N GLY A 241 -39.22 -7.59 -10.55
CA GLY A 241 -38.18 -8.56 -10.92
C GLY A 241 -37.30 -9.06 -9.76
N LEU A 242 -37.86 -9.22 -8.56
CA LEU A 242 -37.14 -9.83 -7.44
C LEU A 242 -36.87 -11.32 -7.72
N PRO A 243 -35.68 -11.85 -7.37
CA PRO A 243 -35.41 -13.28 -7.43
C PRO A 243 -36.33 -14.06 -6.49
N GLU A 244 -36.92 -15.15 -6.98
CA GLU A 244 -37.89 -15.97 -6.23
C GLU A 244 -37.26 -16.75 -5.07
N ASP A 245 -35.96 -17.03 -5.17
CA ASP A 245 -35.17 -17.76 -4.17
C ASP A 245 -34.67 -16.87 -3.03
N TRP A 246 -34.75 -15.54 -3.19
CA TRP A 246 -34.36 -14.59 -2.16
C TRP A 246 -35.41 -14.49 -1.07
N ARG A 247 -34.93 -14.09 0.11
CA ARG A 247 -35.79 -13.89 1.26
C ARG A 247 -35.83 -12.44 1.66
N PHE A 248 -37.04 -11.97 1.95
CA PHE A 248 -37.29 -10.62 2.44
C PHE A 248 -37.86 -10.67 3.86
N GLU A 249 -37.20 -9.98 4.78
CA GLU A 249 -37.61 -9.84 6.18
C GLU A 249 -37.73 -8.35 6.51
N VAL A 250 -38.44 -8.04 7.58
CA VAL A 250 -38.59 -6.67 8.08
C VAL A 250 -38.30 -6.60 9.56
N SER A 251 -37.63 -5.53 9.98
CA SER A 251 -37.44 -5.21 11.39
C SER A 251 -37.65 -3.72 11.67
N PRO A 252 -38.07 -3.33 12.88
CA PRO A 252 -38.33 -1.92 13.21
C PRO A 252 -37.10 -1.02 13.04
N ASN A 253 -35.91 -1.60 13.19
CA ASN A 253 -34.62 -0.90 13.15
C ASN A 253 -33.82 -1.20 11.87
N GLY A 254 -34.23 -2.17 11.05
CA GLY A 254 -33.53 -2.59 9.83
C GLY A 254 -32.38 -3.56 10.06
N TRP A 255 -32.17 -4.05 11.30
CA TRP A 255 -31.09 -4.95 11.67
C TRP A 255 -31.57 -6.39 11.84
N THR A 256 -30.63 -7.33 11.84
CA THR A 256 -30.86 -8.73 12.23
C THR A 256 -31.25 -8.83 13.71
N SER A 257 -32.15 -9.76 14.01
CA SER A 257 -32.50 -10.17 15.38
C SER A 257 -32.40 -11.70 15.50
N ASP A 258 -32.39 -12.21 16.72
CA ASP A 258 -32.38 -13.67 16.96
C ASP A 258 -33.57 -14.36 16.28
N GLU A 259 -34.75 -13.72 16.25
CA GLU A 259 -35.90 -14.30 15.56
C GLU A 259 -35.72 -14.32 14.04
N ILE A 260 -35.12 -13.27 13.46
CA ILE A 260 -34.81 -13.22 12.03
C ILE A 260 -33.74 -14.24 11.68
N GLY A 261 -32.68 -14.36 12.48
CA GLY A 261 -31.62 -15.36 12.30
C GLY A 261 -32.16 -16.79 12.36
N LEU A 262 -33.02 -17.10 13.34
CA LEU A 262 -33.67 -18.41 13.42
C LEU A 262 -34.59 -18.66 12.22
N ARG A 263 -35.31 -17.63 11.78
CA ARG A 263 -36.17 -17.70 10.60
C ARG A 263 -35.33 -17.96 9.35
N TRP A 264 -34.25 -17.23 9.14
CA TRP A 264 -33.29 -17.43 8.06
C TRP A 264 -32.77 -18.86 8.06
N LEU A 265 -32.32 -19.37 9.21
CA LEU A 265 -31.81 -20.74 9.33
C LEU A 265 -32.86 -21.77 8.89
N LYS A 266 -34.09 -21.65 9.42
CA LYS A 266 -35.15 -22.64 9.19
C LYS A 266 -35.75 -22.63 7.79
N LYS A 267 -35.91 -21.45 7.17
CA LYS A 267 -36.59 -21.34 5.87
C LYS A 267 -35.72 -20.92 4.70
N LEU A 268 -34.43 -20.64 4.91
CA LEU A 268 -33.49 -20.37 3.82
C LEU A 268 -32.29 -21.33 3.88
N PHE A 269 -31.53 -21.34 4.98
CA PHE A 269 -30.31 -22.15 5.07
C PHE A 269 -30.60 -23.65 4.96
N ILE A 270 -31.37 -24.21 5.90
CA ILE A 270 -31.63 -25.67 5.95
C ILE A 270 -32.25 -26.20 4.65
N PRO A 271 -33.30 -25.58 4.07
CA PRO A 271 -33.87 -26.05 2.80
C PRO A 271 -32.86 -26.02 1.65
N THR A 272 -31.97 -25.03 1.61
CA THR A 272 -30.99 -24.88 0.53
C THR A 272 -29.85 -25.88 0.67
N THR A 273 -29.40 -26.19 1.89
CA THR A 273 -28.22 -27.03 2.13
C THR A 273 -28.53 -28.51 2.40
N SER A 274 -29.79 -28.88 2.62
CA SER A 274 -30.20 -30.26 2.92
C SER A 274 -30.79 -31.01 1.71
N SER A 275 -30.68 -30.44 0.51
CA SER A 275 -31.25 -30.99 -0.74
C SER A 275 -30.27 -31.89 -1.49
#